data_AF-A0A1T4YIP8-F1
#
_entry.id   AF-A0A1T4YIP8-F1
#
_cell.length_a   1.000
_cell.length_b   1.000
_cell.length_c   1.000
_cell.angle_alpha   90.00
_cell.angle_beta   90.00
_cell.angle_gamma   90.00
#
_symmetry.space_group_name_H-M   'P 1'
#
loop_
_entity.id
_entity.type
_entity.pdbx_description
1 polymer ?
#
loop_
_entity_poly.entity_id
_entity_poly.type
_entity_poly.pdbx_seq_one_letter_code
_entity_poly.pdbx_strand_id
1 'polypeptide(L)'
;MSKPARSLSRLTFNRTKDRIISFWRRVHHRPGGYTVILLLTLAAFLVAVAGGLMESYVGDWLKQESTSHWIPLIAVGLLICSAAVASLAWIVRESISTFSERTFIAGAEPSQVLIFFVSYPKGLEAGVLSEGPVKVVGAPPRQTTAPSGSAHATAEEPKVSEVLLPRSDLMEDANRLLTLNAPFSWEMLLRGIHPHRRAGTLQRIYLLGSAPVKGSSTDPGTHVSLPDCKAFLQPYIPDIPIVEWPVACDFEMMDEVQRCLRAIIESDKEKHASHDSGICIDITGGQKTSSAAAVLTSVNRGVAIQYVQTQLPKEPHRYDISFTAGPDRLIQG
;
A
#
# COMPACT_ATOMS: atom_id res chain seq x y z
N MET A 1 40.86 7.41 -38.94
CA MET A 1 40.20 7.18 -37.64
C MET A 1 38.69 7.16 -37.87
N SER A 2 38.06 5.98 -37.89
CA SER A 2 36.60 5.84 -38.02
C SER A 2 36.06 4.99 -36.87
N LYS A 3 35.03 5.50 -36.18
CA LYS A 3 34.43 4.92 -34.97
C LYS A 3 33.39 3.82 -35.31
N PRO A 4 33.20 2.80 -34.45
CA PRO A 4 32.19 1.76 -34.67
C PRO A 4 30.84 2.13 -34.02
N ALA A 5 29.81 2.35 -34.82
CA ALA A 5 28.45 2.69 -34.36
C ALA A 5 27.48 1.49 -34.21
N ARG A 6 27.97 0.24 -34.25
CA ARG A 6 27.10 -0.97 -34.29
C ARG A 6 26.83 -1.66 -32.94
N SER A 7 27.28 -1.11 -31.82
CA SER A 7 27.22 -1.78 -30.49
C SER A 7 25.92 -1.54 -29.71
N LEU A 8 25.32 -0.35 -29.82
CA LEU A 8 24.22 0.07 -28.94
C LEU A 8 22.87 -0.56 -29.26
N SER A 9 22.59 -0.90 -30.53
CA SER A 9 21.30 -1.48 -30.94
C SER A 9 21.13 -2.94 -30.51
N ARG A 10 22.22 -3.70 -30.37
CA ARG A 10 22.16 -5.09 -29.88
C ARG A 10 21.88 -5.15 -28.38
N LEU A 11 22.37 -4.16 -27.62
CA LEU A 11 22.22 -4.09 -26.16
C LEU A 11 20.78 -3.75 -25.75
N THR A 12 20.11 -2.86 -26.48
CA THR A 12 18.69 -2.52 -26.24
C THR A 12 17.76 -3.67 -26.65
N PHE A 13 18.04 -4.34 -27.77
CA PHE A 13 17.24 -5.48 -28.23
C PHE A 13 17.26 -6.66 -27.24
N ASN A 14 18.45 -7.02 -26.73
CA ASN A 14 18.59 -8.12 -25.78
C ASN A 14 17.88 -7.83 -24.44
N ARG A 15 17.96 -6.59 -23.93
CA ARG A 15 17.24 -6.20 -22.71
C ARG A 15 15.72 -6.27 -22.85
N THR A 16 15.18 -5.90 -24.00
CA THR A 16 13.74 -6.01 -24.28
C THR A 16 13.31 -7.47 -24.38
N LYS A 17 14.11 -8.30 -25.06
CA LYS A 17 13.87 -9.75 -25.17
C LYS A 17 13.85 -10.44 -23.80
N ASP A 18 14.82 -10.13 -22.94
CA ASP A 18 14.90 -10.75 -21.60
C ASP A 18 13.74 -10.32 -20.69
N ARG A 19 13.29 -9.05 -20.81
CA ARG A 19 12.09 -8.56 -20.11
C ARG A 19 10.83 -9.30 -20.57
N ILE A 20 10.66 -9.49 -21.87
CA ILE A 20 9.53 -10.23 -22.44
C ILE A 20 9.55 -11.69 -21.97
N ILE A 21 10.70 -12.37 -22.06
CA ILE A 21 10.84 -13.77 -21.61
C ILE A 21 10.55 -13.90 -20.10
N SER A 22 11.05 -12.96 -19.29
CA SER A 22 10.78 -12.94 -17.84
C SER A 22 9.30 -12.69 -17.50
N PHE A 23 8.60 -11.92 -18.35
CA PHE A 23 7.17 -11.69 -18.21
C PHE A 23 6.40 -12.98 -18.54
N TRP A 24 6.70 -13.62 -19.66
CA TRP A 24 6.01 -14.87 -20.06
C TRP A 24 6.24 -16.01 -19.08
N ARG A 25 7.46 -16.18 -18.52
CA ARG A 25 7.69 -17.17 -17.44
C ARG A 25 6.82 -16.90 -16.22
N ARG A 26 6.64 -15.64 -15.83
CA ARG A 26 5.81 -15.27 -14.68
C ARG A 26 4.32 -15.48 -14.93
N VAL A 27 3.85 -15.29 -16.16
CA VAL A 27 2.46 -15.54 -16.52
C VAL A 27 2.18 -17.04 -16.61
N HIS A 28 3.07 -17.85 -17.18
CA HIS A 28 2.86 -19.29 -17.39
C HIS A 28 2.72 -20.12 -16.12
N HIS A 29 3.32 -19.66 -15.01
CA HIS A 29 3.32 -20.38 -13.73
C HIS A 29 2.21 -19.92 -12.76
N ARG A 30 1.29 -19.04 -13.17
CA ARG A 30 0.16 -18.62 -12.33
C ARG A 30 -1.13 -19.35 -12.71
N PRO A 31 -1.97 -19.75 -11.73
CA PRO A 31 -3.34 -20.16 -12.00
C PRO A 31 -4.09 -19.02 -12.73
N GLY A 32 -4.73 -19.32 -13.87
CA GLY A 32 -5.33 -18.30 -14.74
C GLY A 32 -4.35 -17.61 -15.70
N GLY A 33 -3.05 -17.90 -15.59
CA GLY A 33 -2.03 -17.45 -16.54
C GLY A 33 -2.35 -17.88 -17.97
N TYR A 34 -2.81 -19.11 -18.16
CA TYR A 34 -3.28 -19.60 -19.46
C TYR A 34 -4.45 -18.79 -20.03
N THR A 35 -5.35 -18.29 -19.18
CA THR A 35 -6.46 -17.42 -19.62
C THR A 35 -5.94 -16.06 -20.09
N VAL A 36 -4.99 -15.47 -19.37
CA VAL A 36 -4.35 -14.20 -19.77
C VAL A 36 -3.53 -14.38 -21.04
N ILE A 37 -2.78 -15.49 -21.16
CA ILE A 37 -2.03 -15.85 -22.36
C ILE A 37 -2.97 -16.05 -23.54
N LEU A 38 -4.07 -16.78 -23.35
CA LEU A 38 -5.08 -17.02 -24.38
C LEU A 38 -5.74 -15.71 -24.83
N LEU A 39 -6.09 -14.83 -23.90
CA LEU A 39 -6.69 -13.52 -24.21
C LEU A 39 -5.72 -12.59 -24.93
N LEU A 40 -4.45 -12.53 -24.50
CA LEU A 40 -3.43 -11.74 -25.18
C LEU A 40 -3.10 -12.29 -26.57
N THR A 41 -3.06 -13.62 -26.69
CA THR A 41 -2.86 -14.30 -27.98
C THR A 41 -4.04 -14.07 -28.91
N LEU A 42 -5.27 -14.13 -28.40
CA LEU A 42 -6.48 -13.84 -29.15
C LEU A 42 -6.52 -12.36 -29.58
N ALA A 43 -6.17 -11.43 -28.70
CA ALA A 43 -6.09 -10.01 -29.02
C ALA A 43 -5.01 -9.73 -30.08
N ALA A 44 -3.81 -10.30 -29.93
CA ALA A 44 -2.74 -10.17 -30.93
C ALA A 44 -3.13 -10.79 -32.27
N PHE A 45 -3.80 -11.96 -32.25
CA PHE A 45 -4.33 -12.60 -33.44
C PHE A 45 -5.39 -11.74 -34.12
N LEU A 46 -6.34 -11.17 -33.37
CA LEU A 46 -7.35 -10.27 -33.93
C LEU A 46 -6.74 -9.01 -34.54
N VAL A 47 -5.71 -8.42 -33.92
CA VAL A 47 -4.97 -7.29 -34.48
C VAL A 47 -4.22 -7.69 -35.75
N ALA A 48 -3.58 -8.86 -35.77
CA ALA A 48 -2.85 -9.35 -36.94
C ALA A 48 -3.81 -9.68 -38.10
N VAL A 49 -4.96 -10.29 -37.82
CA VAL A 49 -6.00 -10.58 -38.82
C VAL A 49 -6.61 -9.28 -39.34
N ALA A 50 -6.92 -8.32 -38.47
CA ALA A 50 -7.42 -7.00 -38.90
C ALA A 50 -6.38 -6.24 -39.73
N GLY A 51 -5.09 -6.30 -39.35
CA GLY A 51 -3.99 -5.71 -40.09
C GLY A 51 -3.79 -6.34 -41.46
N GLY A 52 -3.79 -7.68 -41.54
CA GLY A 52 -3.64 -8.42 -42.80
C GLY A 52 -4.84 -8.25 -43.73
N LEU A 53 -6.07 -8.25 -43.20
CA LEU A 53 -7.27 -7.95 -43.98
C LEU A 53 -7.28 -6.49 -44.44
N MET A 54 -6.82 -5.56 -43.61
CA MET A 54 -6.64 -4.17 -44.04
C MET A 54 -5.57 -4.07 -45.12
N GLU A 55 -4.43 -4.74 -45.01
CA GLU A 55 -3.36 -4.66 -46.01
C GLU A 55 -3.79 -5.25 -47.36
N SER A 56 -4.52 -6.37 -47.36
CA SER A 56 -5.05 -6.97 -48.60
C SER A 56 -6.15 -6.12 -49.23
N TYR A 57 -7.08 -5.57 -48.43
CA TYR A 57 -8.15 -4.72 -48.95
C TYR A 57 -7.62 -3.35 -49.36
N VAL A 58 -6.78 -2.71 -48.56
CA VAL A 58 -6.24 -1.36 -48.82
C VAL A 58 -5.31 -1.38 -50.03
N GLY A 59 -4.54 -2.44 -50.27
CA GLY A 59 -3.64 -2.54 -51.43
C GLY A 59 -4.36 -2.60 -52.78
N ASP A 60 -5.47 -3.32 -52.88
CA ASP A 60 -6.28 -3.38 -54.11
C ASP A 60 -7.24 -2.20 -54.24
N TRP A 61 -7.60 -1.57 -53.12
CA TRP A 61 -8.63 -0.53 -53.07
C TRP A 61 -8.08 0.90 -53.08
N LEU A 62 -6.82 1.14 -52.67
CA LEU A 62 -6.07 2.39 -52.91
C LEU A 62 -5.95 2.74 -54.41
N LYS A 63 -6.19 1.76 -55.29
CA LYS A 63 -6.23 1.96 -56.74
C LYS A 63 -7.55 2.56 -57.25
N GLN A 64 -8.59 2.68 -56.40
CA GLN A 64 -9.87 3.31 -56.74
C GLN A 64 -10.00 4.71 -56.11
N GLU A 65 -10.23 5.72 -56.94
CA GLU A 65 -10.05 7.15 -56.68
C GLU A 65 -11.15 7.85 -55.84
N SER A 66 -11.89 7.11 -55.00
CA SER A 66 -12.98 7.70 -54.19
C SER A 66 -12.61 7.83 -52.71
N THR A 67 -12.33 9.06 -52.27
CA THR A 67 -11.90 9.40 -50.90
C THR A 67 -13.01 9.45 -49.86
N SER A 68 -14.27 9.20 -50.22
CA SER A 68 -15.42 9.36 -49.30
C SER A 68 -15.74 8.12 -48.43
N HIS A 69 -15.27 6.93 -48.79
CA HIS A 69 -15.61 5.68 -48.10
C HIS A 69 -14.65 5.28 -46.94
N TRP A 70 -13.68 6.13 -46.60
CA TRP A 70 -12.59 5.83 -45.64
C TRP A 70 -13.00 6.12 -44.19
N ILE A 71 -13.80 7.17 -44.02
CA ILE A 71 -14.26 7.64 -42.71
C ILE A 71 -15.04 6.54 -41.96
N PRO A 72 -15.98 5.79 -42.58
CA PRO A 72 -16.69 4.71 -41.91
C PRO A 72 -15.77 3.57 -41.47
N LEU A 73 -14.79 3.18 -42.29
CA LEU A 73 -13.88 2.06 -41.97
C LEU A 73 -12.94 2.41 -40.80
N ILE A 74 -12.40 3.64 -40.79
CA ILE A 74 -11.59 4.13 -39.67
C ILE A 74 -12.44 4.20 -38.40
N ALA A 75 -13.69 4.67 -38.50
CA ALA A 75 -14.60 4.71 -37.36
C ALA A 75 -14.88 3.32 -36.79
N VAL A 76 -15.14 2.31 -37.64
CA VAL A 76 -15.33 0.91 -37.22
C VAL A 76 -14.06 0.35 -36.56
N GLY A 77 -12.89 0.57 -37.15
CA GLY A 77 -11.61 0.13 -36.58
C GLY A 77 -11.35 0.72 -35.19
N LEU A 78 -11.61 2.02 -35.00
CA LEU A 78 -11.48 2.68 -33.70
C LEU A 78 -12.48 2.15 -32.67
N LEU A 79 -13.70 1.81 -33.10
CA LEU A 79 -14.74 1.27 -32.23
C LEU A 79 -14.37 -0.14 -31.74
N ILE A 80 -13.81 -0.99 -32.61
CA ILE A 80 -13.29 -2.32 -32.26
C ILE A 80 -12.12 -2.21 -31.27
N CYS A 81 -11.17 -1.33 -31.54
CA CYS A 81 -10.05 -1.08 -30.61
C CYS A 81 -10.53 -0.60 -29.25
N SER A 82 -11.51 0.32 -29.22
CA SER A 82 -12.09 0.83 -27.98
C SER A 82 -12.81 -0.27 -27.19
N ALA A 83 -13.58 -1.12 -27.88
CA ALA A 83 -14.24 -2.27 -27.26
C ALA A 83 -13.23 -3.26 -26.68
N ALA A 84 -12.14 -3.58 -27.40
CA ALA A 84 -11.09 -4.47 -26.91
C ALA A 84 -10.39 -3.92 -25.65
N VAL A 85 -10.07 -2.62 -25.64
CA VAL A 85 -9.49 -1.97 -24.45
C VAL A 85 -10.46 -1.99 -23.27
N ALA A 86 -11.74 -1.72 -23.51
CA ALA A 86 -12.77 -1.77 -22.47
C ALA A 86 -12.95 -3.18 -21.90
N SER A 87 -12.98 -4.21 -22.75
CA SER A 87 -13.05 -5.61 -22.33
C SER A 87 -11.82 -6.01 -21.51
N LEU A 88 -10.62 -5.60 -21.92
CA LEU A 88 -9.40 -5.87 -21.16
C LEU A 88 -9.44 -5.19 -19.78
N ALA A 89 -9.85 -3.91 -19.73
CA ALA A 89 -9.99 -3.17 -18.48
C ALA A 89 -11.02 -3.82 -17.54
N TRP A 90 -12.15 -4.31 -18.09
CA TRP A 90 -13.15 -5.05 -17.33
C TRP A 90 -12.60 -6.37 -16.78
N ILE A 91 -11.91 -7.17 -17.59
CA ILE A 91 -11.29 -8.43 -17.15
C ILE A 91 -10.26 -8.19 -16.05
N VAL A 92 -9.44 -7.14 -16.18
CA VAL A 92 -8.47 -6.75 -15.14
C VAL A 92 -9.20 -6.36 -13.87
N ARG A 93 -10.23 -5.52 -13.96
CA ARG A 93 -11.06 -5.11 -12.82
C ARG A 93 -11.69 -6.32 -12.12
N GLU A 94 -12.28 -7.25 -12.88
CA GLU A 94 -12.96 -8.43 -12.34
C GLU A 94 -11.96 -9.43 -11.72
N SER A 95 -10.78 -9.55 -12.31
CA SER A 95 -9.71 -10.36 -11.73
C SER A 95 -9.22 -9.76 -10.40
N ILE A 96 -9.17 -8.43 -10.31
CA ILE A 96 -8.81 -7.73 -9.07
C ILE A 96 -9.92 -7.86 -8.01
N SER A 97 -11.20 -7.74 -8.38
CA SER A 97 -12.32 -7.91 -7.44
C SER A 97 -12.39 -9.34 -6.88
N THR A 98 -12.28 -10.34 -7.77
CA THR A 98 -12.30 -11.76 -7.36
C THR A 98 -11.09 -12.11 -6.49
N PHE A 99 -9.91 -11.52 -6.79
CA PHE A 99 -8.73 -11.67 -5.94
C PHE A 99 -8.95 -11.04 -4.56
N SER A 100 -9.58 -9.86 -4.51
CA SER A 100 -9.88 -9.14 -3.27
C SER A 100 -10.83 -9.92 -2.35
N GLU A 101 -11.84 -10.59 -2.88
CA GLU A 101 -12.83 -11.34 -2.08
C GLU A 101 -12.22 -12.59 -1.41
N ARG A 102 -11.23 -13.24 -2.02
CA ARG A 102 -10.59 -14.44 -1.46
C ARG A 102 -9.54 -14.15 -0.39
N THR A 103 -9.02 -12.93 -0.33
CA THR A 103 -8.07 -12.47 0.70
C THR A 103 -8.75 -11.81 1.91
N PHE A 104 -10.06 -11.66 1.89
CA PHE A 104 -10.80 -11.01 2.98
C PHE A 104 -11.24 -12.02 4.03
N ILE A 105 -10.48 -12.12 5.12
CA ILE A 105 -10.93 -12.83 6.33
C ILE A 105 -11.72 -11.82 7.15
N ALA A 106 -13.04 -11.98 7.19
CA ALA A 106 -13.89 -11.17 8.06
C ALA A 106 -13.54 -11.51 9.52
N GLY A 107 -12.91 -10.54 10.19
CA GLY A 107 -12.37 -10.70 11.54
C GLY A 107 -10.87 -10.99 11.49
N ALA A 108 -10.07 -10.01 11.92
CA ALA A 108 -8.65 -10.21 12.06
C ALA A 108 -8.39 -11.30 13.10
N GLU A 109 -7.82 -12.44 12.70
CA GLU A 109 -7.23 -13.34 13.68
C GLU A 109 -6.29 -12.51 14.56
N PRO A 110 -6.38 -12.60 15.89
CA PRO A 110 -5.49 -11.85 16.76
C PRO A 110 -4.02 -12.24 16.56
N SER A 111 -3.10 -11.29 16.75
CA SER A 111 -1.67 -11.46 16.50
C SER A 111 -0.88 -11.31 17.79
N GLN A 112 0.20 -12.07 17.90
CA GLN A 112 1.14 -12.00 19.01
C GLN A 112 2.07 -10.79 18.89
N VAL A 113 2.40 -10.38 17.66
CA VAL A 113 3.36 -9.31 17.41
C VAL A 113 2.78 -8.32 16.41
N LEU A 114 2.84 -7.03 16.76
CA LEU A 114 2.48 -5.93 15.88
C LEU A 114 3.70 -5.11 15.49
N ILE A 115 3.78 -4.71 14.23
CA ILE A 115 4.80 -3.79 13.73
C ILE A 115 4.09 -2.56 13.18
N PHE A 116 4.33 -1.38 13.77
CA PHE A 116 3.72 -0.12 13.32
C PHE A 116 4.74 0.79 12.65
N PHE A 117 4.32 1.43 11.55
CA PHE A 117 4.98 2.63 11.04
C PHE A 117 4.53 3.85 11.84
N VAL A 118 5.44 4.49 12.56
CA VAL A 118 5.13 5.68 13.36
C VAL A 118 5.11 6.92 12.47
N SER A 119 4.05 7.72 12.62
CA SER A 119 3.94 9.05 12.04
C SER A 119 4.03 10.11 13.13
N TYR A 120 4.46 11.33 12.76
CA TYR A 120 4.45 12.46 13.67
C TYR A 120 3.03 12.72 14.18
N PRO A 121 2.82 12.83 15.50
CA PRO A 121 1.54 13.26 16.01
C PRO A 121 1.40 14.75 15.71
N LYS A 122 0.46 15.11 14.84
CA LYS A 122 0.09 16.53 14.69
C LYS A 122 -0.69 16.96 15.94
N GLY A 123 -0.26 18.04 16.59
CA GLY A 123 -0.97 18.61 17.75
C GLY A 123 -0.64 18.02 19.12
N LEU A 124 0.44 17.25 19.26
CA LEU A 124 0.91 16.85 20.58
C LEU A 124 1.85 17.93 21.15
N GLU A 125 1.49 18.54 22.27
CA GLU A 125 2.42 19.40 23.01
C GLU A 125 3.46 18.52 23.73
N ALA A 126 4.74 18.83 23.53
CA ALA A 126 5.83 18.14 24.18
C ALA A 126 5.73 18.31 25.71
N GLY A 127 5.70 17.20 26.46
CA GLY A 127 5.76 17.21 27.94
C GLY A 127 4.56 16.60 28.68
N VAL A 128 3.50 16.16 27.98
CA VAL A 128 2.24 15.68 28.64
C VAL A 128 2.12 14.15 28.73
N LEU A 129 3.11 13.40 28.25
CA LEU A 129 2.91 11.96 28.03
C LEU A 129 3.15 11.05 29.25
N SER A 130 3.85 11.52 30.28
CA SER A 130 4.49 10.60 31.23
C SER A 130 3.56 9.96 32.25
N GLU A 131 2.55 10.63 32.81
CA GLU A 131 1.67 10.01 33.83
C GLU A 131 0.27 10.63 33.88
N GLY A 132 -0.75 9.81 34.12
CA GLY A 132 -2.14 10.25 34.28
C GLY A 132 -2.87 10.58 32.96
N PRO A 133 -4.05 11.24 33.06
CA PRO A 133 -4.83 11.62 31.90
C PRO A 133 -4.05 12.53 30.95
N VAL A 134 -4.03 12.19 29.66
CA VAL A 134 -3.33 13.00 28.65
C VAL A 134 -4.28 14.00 28.05
N LYS A 135 -3.86 15.26 28.06
CA LYS A 135 -4.53 16.32 27.32
C LYS A 135 -3.97 16.36 25.89
N VAL A 136 -4.82 16.08 24.91
CA VAL A 136 -4.48 16.20 23.49
C VAL A 136 -5.11 17.47 22.94
N VAL A 137 -4.29 18.29 22.28
CA VAL A 137 -4.68 19.59 21.75
C VAL A 137 -4.79 19.50 20.24
N GLY A 138 -6.01 19.50 19.72
CA GLY A 138 -6.25 19.51 18.28
C GLY A 138 -5.89 20.88 17.71
N ALA A 139 -4.72 20.98 17.07
CA ALA A 139 -4.38 22.15 16.27
C ALA A 139 -5.19 22.11 14.97
N PRO A 140 -5.98 23.16 14.67
CA PRO A 140 -6.80 23.17 13.46
C PRO A 140 -5.95 22.95 12.21
N PRO A 141 -6.55 22.42 11.12
CA PRO A 141 -5.83 22.22 9.88
C PRO A 141 -5.13 23.51 9.50
N ARG A 142 -3.80 23.46 9.33
CA ARG A 142 -3.03 24.61 8.85
C ARG A 142 -3.66 25.01 7.51
N GLN A 143 -4.38 26.13 7.48
CA GLN A 143 -4.99 26.62 6.25
C GLN A 143 -3.86 26.77 5.24
N THR A 144 -3.81 25.90 4.25
CA THR A 144 -2.93 26.07 3.09
C THR A 144 -3.34 27.40 2.48
N THR A 145 -2.47 28.41 2.65
CA THR A 145 -2.68 29.78 2.22
C THR A 145 -3.21 29.79 0.79
N ALA A 146 -4.50 30.08 0.64
CA ALA A 146 -5.08 30.34 -0.67
C ALA A 146 -4.32 31.53 -1.29
N PRO A 147 -4.07 31.50 -2.62
CA PRO A 147 -3.33 32.58 -3.28
C PRO A 147 -3.99 33.93 -2.99
N SER A 148 -3.17 34.86 -2.52
CA SER A 148 -3.51 36.20 -2.05
C SER A 148 -4.35 36.99 -3.06
N GLY A 149 -5.62 37.23 -2.77
CA GLY A 149 -6.46 38.05 -3.65
C GLY A 149 -7.74 38.62 -3.04
N SER A 150 -8.10 38.32 -1.79
CA SER A 150 -9.35 38.81 -1.19
C SER A 150 -9.09 39.50 0.14
N ALA A 151 -9.35 40.80 0.19
CA ALA A 151 -9.21 41.64 1.37
C ALA A 151 -10.45 41.51 2.28
N HIS A 152 -10.18 41.44 3.59
CA HIS A 152 -11.14 41.62 4.70
C HIS A 152 -12.14 40.51 5.01
N ALA A 153 -11.67 39.27 5.15
CA ALA A 153 -12.31 38.34 6.09
C ALA A 153 -11.65 38.53 7.47
N THR A 154 -12.40 39.00 8.47
CA THR A 154 -12.01 38.93 9.88
C THR A 154 -11.76 37.48 10.24
N ALA A 155 -10.49 37.10 10.42
CA ALA A 155 -10.11 35.75 10.80
C ALA A 155 -10.59 35.49 12.23
N GLU A 156 -11.66 34.70 12.39
CA GLU A 156 -11.99 34.12 13.68
C GLU A 156 -10.80 33.29 14.17
N GLU A 157 -10.38 33.54 15.41
CA GLU A 157 -9.30 32.77 16.01
C GLU A 157 -9.68 31.28 16.00
N PRO A 158 -8.77 30.40 15.53
CA PRO A 158 -9.06 28.98 15.47
C PRO A 158 -9.36 28.44 16.87
N LYS A 159 -10.60 27.97 17.10
CA LYS A 159 -10.98 27.37 18.38
C LYS A 159 -10.21 26.07 18.58
N VAL A 160 -9.24 26.11 19.48
CA VAL A 160 -8.46 24.95 19.92
C VAL A 160 -9.41 23.96 20.59
N SER A 161 -9.49 22.74 20.06
CA SER A 161 -10.27 21.65 20.67
C SER A 161 -9.35 20.83 21.56
N GLU A 162 -9.75 20.61 22.81
CA GLU A 162 -8.98 19.83 23.79
C GLU A 162 -9.75 18.57 24.15
N VAL A 163 -9.04 17.45 24.23
CA VAL A 163 -9.61 16.16 24.67
C VAL A 163 -8.74 15.59 25.78
N LEU A 164 -9.40 15.19 26.86
CA LEU A 164 -8.77 14.44 27.94
C LEU A 164 -8.89 12.94 27.66
N LEU A 165 -7.78 12.23 27.71
CA LEU A 165 -7.70 10.78 27.56
C LEU A 165 -7.44 10.15 28.93
N PRO A 166 -8.45 9.52 29.56
CA PRO A 166 -8.29 8.81 30.83
C PRO A 166 -7.29 7.65 30.77
N ARG A 167 -7.03 7.09 29.58
CA ARG A 167 -6.19 5.90 29.36
C ARG A 167 -6.76 4.62 29.98
N SER A 168 -8.09 4.56 30.13
CA SER A 168 -8.80 3.39 30.68
C SER A 168 -9.12 2.32 29.64
N ASP A 169 -9.44 2.72 28.42
CA ASP A 169 -9.79 1.83 27.32
C ASP A 169 -9.30 2.38 25.98
N LEU A 170 -8.72 1.50 25.15
CA LEU A 170 -8.16 1.85 23.84
C LEU A 170 -9.21 2.43 22.90
N MET A 171 -10.41 1.84 22.84
CA MET A 171 -11.45 2.22 21.89
C MET A 171 -12.24 3.43 22.36
N GLU A 172 -12.52 3.53 23.66
CA GLU A 172 -13.14 4.72 24.23
C GLU A 172 -12.29 5.96 23.96
N ASP A 173 -10.99 5.88 24.19
CA ASP A 173 -10.07 7.00 23.94
C ASP A 173 -9.87 7.26 22.44
N ALA A 174 -9.82 6.22 21.60
CA ALA A 174 -9.84 6.39 20.15
C ALA A 174 -11.12 7.12 19.67
N ASN A 175 -12.27 6.84 20.27
CA ASN A 175 -13.52 7.52 19.95
C ASN A 175 -13.56 8.95 20.49
N ARG A 176 -12.98 9.22 21.67
CA ARG A 176 -12.81 10.59 22.19
C ARG A 176 -11.95 11.43 21.26
N LEU A 177 -10.88 10.85 20.70
CA LEU A 177 -10.00 11.51 19.73
C LEU A 177 -10.71 11.91 18.43
N LEU A 178 -11.83 11.27 18.06
CA LEU A 178 -12.66 11.69 16.92
C LEU A 178 -13.33 13.05 17.12
N THR A 179 -13.46 13.50 18.37
CA THR A 179 -14.08 14.79 18.69
C THR A 179 -13.13 15.98 18.49
N LEU A 180 -11.84 15.71 18.22
CA LEU A 180 -10.88 16.74 17.86
C LEU A 180 -11.19 17.30 16.47
N ASN A 181 -11.05 18.62 16.33
CA ASN A 181 -11.17 19.30 15.03
C ASN A 181 -9.98 19.02 14.08
N ALA A 182 -9.08 18.10 14.47
CA ALA A 182 -7.87 17.78 13.74
C ALA A 182 -7.58 16.28 13.81
N PRO A 183 -7.10 15.66 12.70
CA PRO A 183 -6.75 14.25 12.68
C PRO A 183 -5.52 13.98 13.55
N PHE A 184 -5.72 13.22 14.63
CA PHE A 184 -4.64 12.71 15.47
C PHE A 184 -4.23 11.32 14.99
N SER A 185 -3.03 11.18 14.43
CA SER A 185 -2.62 9.95 13.75
C SER A 185 -2.51 8.73 14.67
N TRP A 186 -2.20 8.94 15.95
CA TRP A 186 -2.06 7.84 16.92
C TRP A 186 -3.41 7.26 17.39
N GLU A 187 -4.53 7.89 17.05
CA GLU A 187 -5.85 7.27 17.19
C GLU A 187 -5.93 5.93 16.44
N MET A 188 -5.30 5.85 15.27
CA MET A 188 -5.26 4.63 14.46
C MET A 188 -4.41 3.54 15.12
N LEU A 189 -3.38 3.90 15.89
CA LEU A 189 -2.60 2.94 16.67
C LEU A 189 -3.48 2.28 17.74
N LEU A 190 -4.28 3.07 18.46
CA LEU A 190 -5.19 2.53 19.49
C LEU A 190 -6.18 1.52 18.88
N ARG A 191 -6.75 1.87 17.73
CA ARG A 191 -7.69 1.01 16.98
C ARG A 191 -7.02 -0.27 16.47
N GLY A 192 -5.81 -0.16 15.92
CA GLY A 192 -5.05 -1.30 15.42
C GLY A 192 -4.61 -2.25 16.54
N ILE A 193 -4.32 -1.73 17.74
CA ILE A 193 -3.91 -2.56 18.90
C ILE A 193 -5.11 -3.29 19.52
N HIS A 194 -6.26 -2.62 19.64
CA HIS A 194 -7.42 -3.11 20.36
C HIS A 194 -7.83 -4.58 20.07
N PRO A 195 -8.02 -5.03 18.82
CA PRO A 195 -8.48 -6.40 18.57
C PRO A 195 -7.50 -7.45 19.09
N HIS A 196 -6.20 -7.20 18.99
CA HIS A 196 -5.16 -8.14 19.42
C HIS A 196 -5.01 -8.18 20.95
N ARG A 197 -5.13 -7.01 21.59
CA ARG A 197 -5.14 -6.87 23.06
C ARG A 197 -6.37 -7.51 23.68
N ARG A 198 -7.57 -7.22 23.14
CA ARG A 198 -8.84 -7.75 23.65
C ARG A 198 -8.88 -9.28 23.60
N ALA A 199 -8.25 -9.88 22.59
CA ALA A 199 -8.14 -11.33 22.47
C ALA A 199 -7.10 -11.97 23.40
N GLY A 200 -6.30 -11.17 24.14
CA GLY A 200 -5.25 -11.67 25.02
C GLY A 200 -4.06 -12.32 24.30
N THR A 201 -3.95 -12.13 22.98
CA THR A 201 -2.88 -12.75 22.17
C THR A 201 -1.65 -11.88 22.03
N LEU A 202 -1.81 -10.55 22.14
CA LEU A 202 -0.75 -9.59 21.90
C LEU A 202 0.35 -9.71 22.96
N GLN A 203 1.57 -10.01 22.51
CA GLN A 203 2.75 -10.17 23.35
C GLN A 203 3.77 -9.05 23.13
N ARG A 204 3.77 -8.37 21.97
CA ARG A 204 4.72 -7.29 21.69
C ARG A 204 4.27 -6.32 20.62
N ILE A 205 4.77 -5.09 20.73
CA ILE A 205 4.71 -4.09 19.67
C ILE A 205 6.11 -3.63 19.28
N TYR A 206 6.39 -3.58 17.98
CA TYR A 206 7.55 -2.89 17.40
C TYR A 206 7.12 -1.57 16.77
N LEU A 207 7.89 -0.51 17.04
CA LEU A 207 7.70 0.80 16.45
C LEU A 207 8.84 1.09 15.46
N LEU A 208 8.49 1.35 14.20
CA LEU A 208 9.42 1.69 13.14
C LEU A 208 9.19 3.14 12.69
N GLY A 209 10.23 3.95 12.78
CA GLY A 209 10.20 5.36 12.38
C GLY A 209 11.03 5.63 11.11
N SER A 210 10.68 6.71 10.41
CA SER A 210 11.37 7.12 9.20
C SER A 210 12.69 7.84 9.51
N ALA A 211 13.66 7.67 8.64
CA ALA A 211 14.86 8.49 8.60
C ALA A 211 14.52 9.94 8.17
N PRO A 212 15.42 10.90 8.44
CA PRO A 212 15.34 12.24 7.86
C PRO A 212 15.25 12.18 6.34
N VAL A 213 14.45 13.08 5.75
CA VAL A 213 14.38 13.21 4.28
C VAL A 213 15.72 13.73 3.77
N LYS A 214 16.36 13.01 2.84
CA LYS A 214 17.66 13.39 2.27
C LYS A 214 17.58 14.79 1.67
N GLY A 215 18.46 15.69 2.13
CA GLY A 215 18.51 17.08 1.68
C GLY A 215 17.54 18.03 2.38
N SER A 216 16.73 17.55 3.33
CA SER A 216 15.90 18.39 4.21
C SER A 216 16.61 18.60 5.55
N SER A 217 16.95 19.85 5.89
CA SER A 217 17.46 20.19 7.22
C SER A 217 16.35 20.35 8.26
N THR A 218 15.08 20.32 7.83
CA THR A 218 13.92 20.66 8.66
C THR A 218 13.04 19.45 8.99
N ASP A 219 13.27 18.29 8.37
CA ASP A 219 12.52 17.07 8.63
C ASP A 219 13.43 16.03 9.29
N PRO A 220 13.35 15.85 10.62
CA PRO A 220 14.16 14.87 11.35
C PRO A 220 13.75 13.41 11.06
N GLY A 221 12.65 13.18 10.33
CA GLY A 221 12.04 11.85 10.20
C GLY A 221 11.33 11.42 11.48
N THR A 222 10.43 10.44 11.43
CA THR A 222 9.58 10.08 12.58
C THR A 222 10.29 9.19 13.61
N HIS A 223 11.52 8.76 13.33
CA HIS A 223 12.31 7.95 14.26
C HIS A 223 12.59 8.65 15.60
N VAL A 224 12.71 9.99 15.60
CA VAL A 224 12.90 10.76 16.84
C VAL A 224 11.66 10.76 17.74
N SER A 225 10.48 10.42 17.20
CA SER A 225 9.20 10.39 17.93
C SER A 225 8.84 8.99 18.47
N LEU A 226 9.69 7.98 18.29
CA LEU A 226 9.43 6.64 18.83
C LEU A 226 9.32 6.63 20.37
N PRO A 227 10.17 7.36 21.13
CA PRO A 227 10.04 7.43 22.58
C PRO A 227 8.70 8.04 23.02
N ASP A 228 8.26 9.10 22.33
CA ASP A 228 6.96 9.74 22.62
C ASP A 228 5.81 8.80 22.29
N CYS A 229 5.84 8.12 21.13
CA CYS A 229 4.81 7.16 20.76
C CYS A 229 4.73 6.00 21.78
N LYS A 230 5.87 5.52 22.26
CA LYS A 230 5.93 4.52 23.31
C LYS A 230 5.37 5.04 24.63
N ALA A 231 5.79 6.22 25.08
CA ALA A 231 5.26 6.83 26.30
C ALA A 231 3.74 7.10 26.22
N PHE A 232 3.24 7.42 25.03
CA PHE A 232 1.81 7.56 24.77
C PHE A 232 1.05 6.24 24.94
N LEU A 233 1.55 5.16 24.31
CA LEU A 233 0.88 3.85 24.27
C LEU A 233 1.03 3.04 25.56
N GLN A 234 2.15 3.16 26.28
CA GLN A 234 2.50 2.29 27.40
C GLN A 234 1.41 2.21 28.49
N PRO A 235 0.72 3.30 28.88
CA PRO A 235 -0.32 3.23 29.90
C PRO A 235 -1.56 2.42 29.50
N TYR A 236 -1.84 2.28 28.20
CA TYR A 236 -2.95 1.45 27.71
C TYR A 236 -2.63 -0.05 27.75
N ILE A 237 -1.35 -0.41 27.72
CA ILE A 237 -0.86 -1.79 27.59
C ILE A 237 0.39 -2.01 28.47
N PRO A 238 0.29 -1.82 29.80
CA PRO A 238 1.44 -1.77 30.70
C PRO A 238 2.25 -3.07 30.76
N ASP A 239 1.62 -4.20 30.45
CA ASP A 239 2.20 -5.54 30.47
C ASP A 239 2.79 -5.98 29.12
N ILE A 240 2.59 -5.21 28.05
CA ILE A 240 3.09 -5.55 26.71
C ILE A 240 4.35 -4.71 26.43
N PRO A 241 5.50 -5.35 26.16
CA PRO A 241 6.70 -4.64 25.74
C PRO A 241 6.48 -3.88 24.43
N ILE A 242 6.86 -2.59 24.44
CA ILE A 242 6.92 -1.74 23.26
C ILE A 242 8.39 -1.48 22.91
N VAL A 243 8.82 -2.02 21.77
CA VAL A 243 10.20 -2.00 21.30
C VAL A 243 10.35 -0.96 20.20
N GLU A 244 11.18 0.04 20.45
CA GLU A 244 11.59 1.03 19.47
C GLU A 244 12.65 0.39 18.57
N TRP A 245 12.38 0.25 17.28
CA TRP A 245 13.36 -0.32 16.37
C TRP A 245 14.53 0.65 16.22
N PRO A 246 15.79 0.24 16.49
CA PRO A 246 16.92 1.16 16.66
C PRO A 246 17.43 1.80 15.37
N VAL A 247 16.99 1.32 14.20
CA VAL A 247 17.46 1.79 12.90
C VAL A 247 16.33 2.51 12.18
N ALA A 248 16.50 3.82 11.95
CA ALA A 248 15.59 4.59 11.12
C ALA A 248 15.61 4.09 9.67
N CYS A 249 14.46 4.15 8.99
CA CYS A 249 14.32 3.67 7.61
C CYS A 249 13.87 4.79 6.68
N ASP A 250 14.48 4.90 5.49
CA ASP A 250 13.97 5.81 4.47
C ASP A 250 12.65 5.25 3.89
N PHE A 251 11.51 5.84 4.28
CA PHE A 251 10.19 5.32 3.89
C PHE A 251 9.88 5.52 2.40
N GLU A 252 10.64 6.36 1.69
CA GLU A 252 10.53 6.50 0.23
C GLU A 252 11.28 5.38 -0.51
N MET A 253 12.19 4.69 0.17
CA MET A 253 13.02 3.63 -0.39
C MET A 253 12.47 2.25 -0.03
N MET A 254 11.66 1.67 -0.93
CA MET A 254 10.99 0.37 -0.75
C MET A 254 11.95 -0.74 -0.26
N ASP A 255 13.13 -0.87 -0.88
CA ASP A 255 14.12 -1.90 -0.51
C ASP A 255 14.65 -1.73 0.92
N GLU A 256 14.75 -0.49 1.41
CA GLU A 256 15.15 -0.22 2.79
C GLU A 256 14.05 -0.64 3.76
N VAL A 257 12.79 -0.28 3.47
CA VAL A 257 11.65 -0.67 4.31
C VAL A 257 11.54 -2.18 4.42
N GLN A 258 11.63 -2.91 3.30
CA GLN A 258 11.59 -4.36 3.33
C GLN A 258 12.75 -4.98 4.13
N ARG A 259 13.95 -4.38 4.05
CA ARG A 259 15.11 -4.84 4.82
C ARG A 259 14.89 -4.64 6.31
N CYS A 260 14.38 -3.49 6.74
CA CYS A 260 14.07 -3.23 8.14
C CYS A 260 12.96 -4.14 8.65
N LEU A 261 11.87 -4.33 7.89
CA LEU A 261 10.80 -5.25 8.28
C LEU A 261 11.30 -6.69 8.44
N ARG A 262 12.10 -7.19 7.48
CA ARG A 262 12.73 -8.51 7.60
C ARG A 262 13.61 -8.61 8.84
N ALA A 263 14.42 -7.60 9.12
CA ALA A 263 15.27 -7.59 10.31
C ALA A 263 14.46 -7.60 11.62
N ILE A 264 13.34 -6.88 11.69
CA ILE A 264 12.41 -6.93 12.84
C ILE A 264 11.84 -8.34 12.99
N ILE A 265 11.31 -8.92 11.91
CA ILE A 265 10.70 -10.25 11.91
C ILE A 265 11.71 -11.31 12.35
N GLU A 266 12.89 -11.37 11.72
CA GLU A 266 13.89 -12.37 12.07
C GLU A 266 14.42 -12.15 13.50
N SER A 267 14.67 -10.91 13.93
CA SER A 267 15.09 -10.64 15.31
C SER A 267 14.04 -11.08 16.33
N ASP A 268 12.75 -10.97 16.02
CA ASP A 268 11.69 -11.38 16.93
C ASP A 268 11.62 -12.91 17.04
N LYS A 269 11.69 -13.60 15.90
CA LYS A 269 11.73 -15.06 15.82
C LYS A 269 12.93 -15.64 16.55
N GLU A 270 14.11 -15.07 16.37
CA GLU A 270 15.34 -15.52 17.02
C GLU A 270 15.27 -15.37 18.55
N LYS A 271 14.70 -14.27 19.05
CA LYS A 271 14.69 -13.98 20.49
C LYS A 271 13.51 -14.61 21.23
N HIS A 272 12.39 -14.87 20.55
CA HIS A 272 11.13 -15.24 21.19
C HIS A 272 10.42 -16.44 20.57
N ALA A 273 11.03 -17.08 19.58
CA ALA A 273 10.47 -18.24 18.88
C ALA A 273 9.07 -17.98 18.28
N SER A 274 8.78 -16.73 17.92
CA SER A 274 7.54 -16.36 17.27
C SER A 274 7.39 -17.09 15.93
N HIS A 275 6.17 -17.46 15.57
CA HIS A 275 5.86 -17.95 14.22
C HIS A 275 5.45 -16.78 13.33
N ASP A 276 5.74 -16.88 12.02
CA ASP A 276 5.38 -15.82 11.07
C ASP A 276 3.86 -15.52 11.09
N SER A 277 3.01 -16.53 11.31
CA SER A 277 1.56 -16.42 11.49
C SER A 277 1.13 -15.58 12.70
N GLY A 278 2.00 -15.44 13.70
CA GLY A 278 1.78 -14.59 14.86
C GLY A 278 2.03 -13.10 14.60
N ILE A 279 2.64 -12.73 13.47
CA ILE A 279 3.10 -11.36 13.18
C ILE A 279 2.10 -10.64 12.28
N CYS A 280 1.79 -9.39 12.62
CA CYS A 280 0.99 -8.49 11.80
C CYS A 280 1.68 -7.14 11.63
N ILE A 281 1.77 -6.66 10.39
CA ILE A 281 2.32 -5.34 10.05
C ILE A 281 1.16 -4.38 9.84
N ASP A 282 1.08 -3.32 10.64
CA ASP A 282 0.12 -2.24 10.42
C ASP A 282 0.63 -1.29 9.34
N ILE A 283 -0.14 -1.21 8.25
CA ILE A 283 0.16 -0.38 7.07
C ILE A 283 -0.67 0.91 7.02
N THR A 284 -1.38 1.23 8.12
CA THR A 284 -2.20 2.43 8.27
C THR A 284 -1.31 3.67 8.38
N GLY A 285 -0.23 3.55 9.15
CA GLY A 285 0.79 4.57 9.28
C GLY A 285 1.79 4.57 8.12
N GLY A 286 2.60 5.63 8.07
CA GLY A 286 3.70 5.76 7.10
C GLY A 286 3.31 6.35 5.75
N GLN A 287 4.13 6.08 4.74
CA GLN A 287 3.94 6.52 3.36
C GLN A 287 3.40 5.37 2.50
N LYS A 288 2.84 5.69 1.33
CA LYS A 288 2.33 4.67 0.40
C LYS A 288 3.39 3.63 0.02
N THR A 289 4.64 4.08 -0.12
CA THR A 289 5.83 3.26 -0.37
C THR A 289 6.10 2.27 0.75
N SER A 290 6.00 2.68 2.03
CA SER A 290 6.17 1.78 3.17
C SER A 290 5.03 0.76 3.29
N SER A 291 3.78 1.16 3.02
CA SER A 291 2.64 0.24 2.97
C SER A 291 2.82 -0.82 1.86
N ALA A 292 3.27 -0.41 0.66
CA ALA A 292 3.57 -1.33 -0.44
C ALA A 292 4.72 -2.29 -0.10
N ALA A 293 5.78 -1.79 0.55
CA ALA A 293 6.90 -2.60 1.01
C ALA A 293 6.45 -3.65 2.05
N ALA A 294 5.57 -3.29 2.97
CA ALA A 294 5.00 -4.19 3.98
C ALA A 294 4.19 -5.31 3.33
N VAL A 295 3.28 -4.97 2.41
CA VAL A 295 2.51 -5.93 1.62
C VAL A 295 3.43 -6.91 0.91
N LEU A 296 4.46 -6.42 0.20
CA LEU A 296 5.41 -7.29 -0.49
C LEU A 296 6.26 -8.14 0.46
N THR A 297 6.48 -7.69 1.69
CA THR A 297 7.20 -8.45 2.73
C THR A 297 6.32 -9.55 3.34
N SER A 298 5.00 -9.40 3.29
CA SER A 298 4.05 -10.33 3.91
C SER A 298 3.66 -11.49 3.00
N VAL A 299 3.69 -11.28 1.68
CA VAL A 299 3.34 -12.26 0.64
C VAL A 299 4.03 -13.61 0.86
N ASN A 300 3.24 -14.68 0.94
CA ASN A 300 3.71 -16.08 1.09
C ASN A 300 4.59 -16.33 2.32
N ARG A 301 4.50 -15.49 3.36
CA ARG A 301 5.28 -15.66 4.59
C ARG A 301 4.43 -16.03 5.80
N GLY A 302 3.10 -15.99 5.69
CA GLY A 302 2.20 -16.13 6.84
C GLY A 302 2.19 -14.90 7.75
N VAL A 303 2.98 -13.87 7.44
CA VAL A 303 2.88 -12.57 8.12
C VAL A 303 1.62 -11.87 7.59
N ALA A 304 0.77 -11.39 8.47
CA ALA A 304 -0.40 -10.63 8.07
C ALA A 304 -0.07 -9.14 7.93
N ILE A 305 -0.95 -8.43 7.22
CA ILE A 305 -0.99 -6.96 7.25
C ILE A 305 -2.33 -6.52 7.84
N GLN A 306 -2.34 -5.35 8.47
CA GLN A 306 -3.58 -4.70 8.89
C GLN A 306 -3.65 -3.24 8.43
N TYR A 307 -4.85 -2.77 8.17
CA TYR A 307 -5.15 -1.39 7.80
C TYR A 307 -6.40 -0.92 8.54
N VAL A 308 -6.28 0.14 9.32
CA VAL A 308 -7.42 0.81 9.94
C VAL A 308 -8.02 1.77 8.92
N GLN A 309 -9.32 1.67 8.68
CA GLN A 309 -10.01 2.57 7.76
C GLN A 309 -9.95 4.03 8.22
N THR A 310 -9.76 4.95 7.29
CA THR A 310 -9.77 6.39 7.58
C THR A 310 -11.17 6.98 7.67
N GLN A 311 -12.18 6.28 7.13
CA GLN A 311 -13.59 6.64 7.20
C GLN A 311 -14.30 5.83 8.30
N LEU A 312 -15.31 6.42 8.94
CA LEU A 312 -16.12 5.73 9.94
C LEU A 312 -16.78 4.48 9.35
N PRO A 313 -16.80 3.35 10.08
CA PRO A 313 -16.52 3.20 11.52
C PRO A 313 -15.03 3.15 11.94
N LYS A 314 -14.08 3.36 11.02
CA LYS A 314 -12.62 3.28 11.25
C LYS A 314 -12.23 1.95 11.89
N GLU A 315 -12.64 0.86 11.26
CA GLU A 315 -12.35 -0.48 11.75
C GLU A 315 -11.01 -0.99 11.20
N PRO A 316 -10.25 -1.79 11.97
CA PRO A 316 -9.09 -2.50 11.46
C PRO A 316 -9.52 -3.65 10.55
N HIS A 317 -8.92 -3.71 9.36
CA HIS A 317 -9.04 -4.82 8.40
C HIS A 317 -7.71 -5.55 8.32
N ARG A 318 -7.73 -6.87 8.42
CA ARG A 318 -6.53 -7.72 8.30
C ARG A 318 -6.56 -8.48 6.99
N TYR A 319 -5.38 -8.65 6.40
CA TYR A 319 -5.18 -9.41 5.18
C TYR A 319 -4.03 -10.39 5.39
N ASP A 320 -4.27 -11.66 5.08
CA ASP A 320 -3.21 -12.65 4.88
C ASP A 320 -3.08 -12.87 3.37
N ILE A 321 -1.89 -12.60 2.84
CA ILE A 321 -1.63 -12.66 1.40
C ILE A 321 -0.83 -13.92 1.12
N SER A 322 -1.56 -14.99 0.84
CA SER A 322 -0.98 -16.24 0.38
C SER A 322 -1.42 -16.53 -1.06
N PHE A 323 -0.45 -16.94 -1.88
CA PHE A 323 -0.72 -17.58 -3.15
C PHE A 323 -0.90 -19.06 -2.88
N THR A 324 -2.14 -19.51 -2.79
CA THR A 324 -2.42 -20.92 -3.00
C THR A 324 -2.04 -21.23 -4.44
N ALA A 325 -1.12 -22.18 -4.63
CA ALA A 325 -1.05 -22.85 -5.93
C ALA A 325 -2.48 -23.34 -6.17
N GLY A 326 -3.14 -22.80 -7.21
CA GLY A 326 -4.46 -23.26 -7.61
C GLY A 326 -4.41 -24.78 -7.72
N PRO A 327 -5.52 -25.50 -7.50
CA PRO A 327 -5.50 -26.96 -7.36
C PRO A 327 -4.72 -27.56 -8.52
N ASP A 328 -3.46 -27.92 -8.26
CA ASP A 328 -2.81 -28.94 -9.03
C ASP A 328 -3.72 -30.12 -8.79
N ARG A 329 -4.51 -30.43 -9.83
CA ARG A 329 -5.16 -31.72 -9.92
C ARG A 329 -4.11 -32.69 -9.44
N LEU A 330 -4.44 -33.36 -8.35
CA LEU A 330 -3.87 -34.63 -7.94
C LEU A 330 -3.85 -35.50 -9.19
N ILE A 331 -2.80 -35.39 -10.00
CA ILE A 331 -2.36 -36.46 -10.87
C ILE A 331 -1.69 -37.40 -9.88
N GLN A 332 -2.54 -38.14 -9.17
CA GLN A 332 -2.16 -39.40 -8.57
C GLN A 332 -1.67 -40.26 -9.74
N GLY A 333 -0.35 -40.37 -9.85
CA GLY A 333 0.35 -41.46 -10.51
C GLY A 333 1.04 -42.29 -9.45
#